data_AF-A0A7Y2NAT4-F1
#
_entry.id   AF-A0A7Y2NAT4-F1
#
_cell.length_a   1.000
_cell.length_b   1.000
_cell.length_c   1.000
_cell.angle_alpha   90.00
_cell.angle_beta   90.00
_cell.angle_gamma   90.00
#
_symmetry.space_group_name_H-M   'P 1'
#
loop_
_entity.id
_entity.type
_entity.pdbx_description
1 polymer ?
#
loop_
_entity_poly.entity_id
_entity_poly.type
_entity_poly.pdbx_seq_one_letter_code
_entity_poly.pdbx_strand_id
1 'polypeptide(L)'
;ETRLNYGLPIHNPLLTDIVQRYPDVYEVAVEISEGLADRLKQPISPDEIGFITMYLSGALERTRLRPRKRAMVVCPSGMATAWILVSRIQSEFPQLDLVSVVSASDFAEKSREDVDMVISTVEVSSATAAVVVVNALLTGDDIRAISLLL
;
A
#
# COMPACT_ATOMS: atom_id res chain seq x y z
N GLU A 1 10.04 3.00 -29.64
CA GLU A 1 11.50 3.20 -29.78
C GLU A 1 11.94 4.24 -28.75
N THR A 2 12.70 3.84 -27.73
CA THR A 2 13.07 4.71 -26.59
C THR A 2 14.49 5.24 -26.78
N ARG A 3 14.80 6.46 -26.30
CA ARG A 3 16.14 7.09 -26.35
C ARG A 3 17.28 6.13 -25.97
N LEU A 4 17.05 5.30 -24.95
CA LEU A 4 17.96 4.24 -24.49
C LEU A 4 18.35 3.27 -25.61
N ASN A 5 17.44 2.83 -26.48
CA ASN A 5 17.77 1.90 -27.58
C ASN A 5 18.76 2.47 -28.60
N TYR A 6 18.90 3.80 -28.66
CA TYR A 6 19.82 4.49 -29.56
C TYR A 6 21.10 4.96 -28.88
N GLY A 7 21.33 4.61 -27.60
CA GLY A 7 22.54 4.99 -26.86
C GLY A 7 22.70 6.50 -26.66
N LEU A 8 21.60 7.26 -26.76
CA LEU A 8 21.63 8.71 -26.62
C LEU A 8 21.79 9.09 -25.13
N PRO A 9 22.86 9.79 -24.74
CA PRO A 9 23.13 10.10 -23.34
C PRO A 9 22.07 11.06 -22.78
N ILE A 10 21.82 10.93 -21.48
CA ILE A 10 20.99 11.87 -20.71
C ILE A 10 21.77 12.25 -19.45
N HIS A 11 21.58 13.50 -19.00
CA HIS A 11 22.18 14.00 -17.78
C HIS A 11 21.10 14.22 -16.72
N ASN A 12 21.32 13.71 -15.52
CA ASN A 12 20.50 13.92 -14.36
C ASN A 12 21.18 14.93 -13.42
N PRO A 13 20.75 16.20 -13.42
CA PRO A 13 21.36 17.24 -12.58
C PRO A 13 21.19 17.00 -11.07
N LEU A 14 20.32 16.06 -10.67
CA LEU A 14 20.03 15.74 -9.28
C LEU A 14 20.67 14.41 -8.83
N LEU A 15 21.55 13.82 -9.66
CA LEU A 15 22.13 12.50 -9.37
C LEU A 15 22.83 12.45 -8.01
N THR A 16 23.70 13.42 -7.73
CA THR A 16 24.43 13.46 -6.45
C THR A 16 23.47 13.58 -5.27
N ASP A 17 22.50 14.49 -5.37
CA ASP A 17 21.54 14.75 -4.30
C ASP A 17 20.63 13.54 -4.04
N ILE A 18 20.19 12.85 -5.08
CA ILE A 18 19.29 11.69 -4.94
C ILE A 18 20.02 10.49 -4.34
N VAL A 19 21.28 10.24 -4.74
CA VAL A 19 22.10 9.16 -4.19
C VAL A 19 22.38 9.40 -2.70
N GLN A 20 22.67 10.64 -2.31
CA GLN A 20 22.89 10.99 -0.90
C GLN A 20 21.62 10.87 -0.06
N ARG A 21 20.47 11.26 -0.62
CA ARG A 21 19.21 11.29 0.12
C ARG A 21 18.51 9.93 0.20
N TYR A 22 18.65 9.09 -0.82
CA TYR A 22 17.98 7.78 -0.91
C TYR A 22 18.96 6.66 -1.28
N PRO A 23 20.02 6.41 -0.48
CA PRO A 23 21.05 5.43 -0.82
C PRO A 23 20.50 4.01 -0.99
N ASP A 24 19.59 3.57 -0.11
CA ASP A 24 18.97 2.24 -0.19
C ASP A 24 18.12 2.06 -1.45
N VAL A 25 17.40 3.12 -1.86
CA VAL A 25 16.57 3.08 -3.08
C VAL A 25 17.46 3.09 -4.33
N TYR A 26 18.59 3.78 -4.27
CA TYR A 26 19.57 3.78 -5.35
C TYR A 26 20.20 2.39 -5.53
N GLU A 27 20.52 1.68 -4.45
CA GLU A 27 21.02 0.31 -4.51
C GLU A 27 20.03 -0.64 -5.20
N VAL A 28 18.74 -0.55 -4.83
CA VAL A 28 17.68 -1.30 -5.52
C VAL A 28 17.57 -0.89 -7.00
N ALA A 29 17.70 0.39 -7.32
CA ALA A 29 17.68 0.87 -8.70
C ALA A 29 18.86 0.33 -9.53
N VAL A 30 20.04 0.17 -8.92
CA VAL A 30 21.21 -0.48 -9.55
C VAL A 30 20.87 -1.93 -9.89
N GLU A 31 20.36 -2.72 -8.94
CA GLU A 31 19.98 -4.13 -9.16
C GLU A 31 18.95 -4.28 -10.30
N ILE A 32 17.92 -3.42 -10.31
CA ILE A 32 16.93 -3.37 -11.40
C ILE A 32 17.59 -3.05 -12.75
N SER A 33 18.55 -2.13 -12.74
CA SER A 33 19.23 -1.67 -13.96
C SER A 33 20.18 -2.71 -14.53
N GLU A 34 20.80 -3.55 -13.70
CA GLU A 34 21.59 -4.71 -14.14
C GLU A 34 20.74 -5.71 -14.93
N GLY A 35 19.57 -6.07 -14.40
CA GLY A 35 18.62 -6.94 -15.11
C GLY A 35 18.10 -6.32 -16.41
N LEU A 36 17.97 -4.99 -16.47
CA LEU A 36 17.59 -4.28 -17.69
C LEU A 36 18.73 -4.25 -18.72
N ALA A 37 19.97 -4.05 -18.27
CA ALA A 37 21.16 -4.02 -19.11
C ALA A 37 21.32 -5.33 -19.88
N ASP A 38 21.09 -6.46 -19.22
CA ASP A 38 21.16 -7.79 -19.82
C ASP A 38 20.13 -8.01 -20.94
N ARG A 39 18.94 -7.42 -20.78
CA ARG A 39 17.85 -7.50 -21.76
C ARG A 39 18.05 -6.56 -22.94
N LEU A 40 18.53 -5.35 -22.67
CA LEU A 40 18.77 -4.33 -23.70
C LEU A 40 20.13 -4.51 -24.39
N LYS A 41 21.00 -5.39 -23.87
CA LYS A 41 22.37 -5.61 -24.36
C LYS A 41 23.20 -4.32 -24.38
N GLN A 42 22.94 -3.44 -23.42
CA GLN A 42 23.63 -2.17 -23.26
C GLN A 42 23.72 -1.78 -21.78
N PRO A 43 24.80 -1.10 -21.36
CA PRO A 43 24.90 -0.61 -20.00
C PRO A 43 23.88 0.51 -19.74
N ILE A 44 23.36 0.55 -18.52
CA ILE A 44 22.52 1.65 -18.04
C ILE A 44 23.42 2.66 -17.32
N SER A 45 23.35 3.94 -17.69
CA SER A 45 24.22 4.97 -17.12
C SER A 45 23.79 5.36 -15.70
N PRO A 46 24.69 5.89 -14.86
CA PRO A 46 24.35 6.42 -13.54
C PRO A 46 23.22 7.45 -13.56
N ASP A 47 23.16 8.30 -14.58
CA ASP A 47 22.07 9.27 -14.76
C ASP A 47 20.70 8.61 -14.90
N GLU A 48 20.61 7.52 -15.66
CA GLU A 48 19.39 6.72 -15.82
C GLU A 48 18.99 6.04 -14.50
N ILE A 49 19.97 5.45 -13.81
CA ILE A 49 19.77 4.85 -12.47
C ILE A 49 19.27 5.93 -11.50
N GLY A 50 19.80 7.15 -11.59
CA GLY A 50 19.33 8.30 -10.83
C GLY A 50 17.87 8.64 -11.12
N PHE A 51 17.43 8.60 -12.39
CA PHE A 51 16.01 8.82 -12.72
C PHE A 51 15.11 7.69 -12.21
N ILE A 52 15.55 6.43 -12.28
CA ILE A 52 14.84 5.28 -11.71
C ILE A 52 14.68 5.49 -10.20
N THR A 53 15.77 5.86 -9.52
CA THR A 53 15.78 6.16 -8.08
C THR A 53 14.78 7.27 -7.74
N MET A 54 14.78 8.38 -8.47
CA MET A 54 13.81 9.47 -8.28
C MET A 54 12.36 8.98 -8.40
N TYR A 55 12.08 8.14 -9.39
CA TYR A 55 10.74 7.59 -9.61
C TYR A 55 10.31 6.67 -8.46
N LEU A 56 11.20 5.76 -8.04
CA LEU A 56 10.97 4.84 -6.92
C LEU A 56 10.77 5.60 -5.61
N SER A 57 11.65 6.56 -5.30
CA SER A 57 11.54 7.40 -4.11
C SER A 57 10.21 8.17 -4.10
N GLY A 58 9.81 8.76 -5.23
CA GLY A 58 8.51 9.42 -5.35
C GLY A 58 7.32 8.48 -5.19
N ALA A 59 7.43 7.20 -5.57
CA ALA A 59 6.40 6.20 -5.33
C ALA A 59 6.32 5.79 -3.85
N LEU A 60 7.46 5.62 -3.19
CA LEU A 60 7.54 5.30 -1.77
C LEU A 60 7.00 6.45 -0.91
N GLU A 61 7.37 7.70 -1.23
CA GLU A 61 6.84 8.87 -0.54
C GLU A 61 5.33 9.01 -0.73
N ARG A 62 4.80 8.81 -1.94
CA ARG A 62 3.34 8.80 -2.17
C ARG A 62 2.62 7.74 -1.34
N THR A 63 3.24 6.59 -1.12
CA THR A 63 2.67 5.52 -0.28
C THR A 63 2.70 5.89 1.21
N ARG A 64 3.77 6.55 1.67
CA ARG A 64 3.87 7.08 3.05
C ARG A 64 2.94 8.27 3.32
N LEU A 65 2.75 9.13 2.33
CA LEU A 65 1.96 10.36 2.44
C LEU A 65 0.45 10.13 2.23
N ARG A 66 0.03 8.97 1.73
CA ARG A 66 -1.39 8.60 1.76
C ARG A 66 -1.79 8.39 3.22
N PRO A 67 -2.78 9.14 3.74
CA PRO A 67 -3.27 8.88 5.09
C PRO A 67 -3.74 7.43 5.15
N ARG A 68 -3.21 6.66 6.11
CA ARG A 68 -3.70 5.31 6.36
C ARG A 68 -5.18 5.43 6.71
N LYS A 69 -6.05 4.83 5.90
CA LYS A 69 -7.47 4.78 6.23
C LYS A 69 -7.64 4.01 7.51
N ARG A 70 -8.29 4.62 8.50
CA ARG A 70 -8.51 4.06 9.82
C ARG A 70 -9.73 3.16 9.75
N ALA A 71 -9.53 1.87 9.92
CA ALA A 71 -10.57 0.87 9.82
C ALA A 71 -10.88 0.24 11.17
N MET A 72 -12.17 0.07 11.45
CA MET A 72 -12.68 -0.68 12.60
C MET A 72 -13.23 -2.02 12.11
N VAL A 73 -12.87 -3.10 12.80
CA VAL A 73 -13.40 -4.44 12.51
C VAL A 73 -14.53 -4.76 13.48
N VAL A 74 -15.67 -5.18 12.95
CA VAL A 74 -16.83 -5.62 13.75
C VAL A 74 -17.06 -7.11 13.52
N CYS A 75 -16.96 -7.89 14.59
CA CYS A 75 -17.11 -9.33 14.52
C CYS A 75 -17.85 -9.86 15.75
N PRO A 76 -19.05 -10.45 15.61
CA PRO A 76 -19.76 -11.04 16.74
C PRO A 76 -19.18 -12.40 17.14
N SER A 77 -18.36 -13.01 16.29
CA SER A 77 -17.70 -14.28 16.60
C SER A 77 -16.55 -14.07 17.58
N GLY A 78 -16.29 -15.07 18.44
CA GLY A 78 -15.29 -14.97 19.50
C GLY A 78 -13.89 -14.59 18.99
N MET A 79 -13.04 -14.11 19.90
CA MET A 79 -11.72 -13.52 19.59
C MET A 79 -10.89 -14.33 18.58
N ALA A 80 -10.91 -15.67 18.65
CA ALA A 80 -10.15 -16.54 17.74
C ALA A 80 -10.49 -16.34 16.25
N THR A 81 -11.77 -16.24 15.90
CA THR A 81 -12.22 -16.09 14.50
C THR A 81 -12.02 -14.65 14.02
N ALA A 82 -12.18 -13.66 14.90
CA ALA A 82 -11.90 -12.26 14.59
C ALA A 82 -10.42 -12.06 14.19
N TRP A 83 -9.49 -12.76 14.83
CA TRP A 83 -8.07 -12.68 14.49
C TRP A 83 -7.72 -13.23 13.10
N ILE A 84 -8.47 -14.22 12.59
CA ILE A 84 -8.27 -14.71 11.22
C ILE A 84 -8.59 -13.59 10.22
N LEU A 85 -9.73 -12.92 10.40
CA LEU A 85 -10.13 -11.80 9.56
C LEU A 85 -9.11 -10.66 9.64
N VAL A 86 -8.72 -10.28 10.85
CA VAL A 86 -7.74 -9.21 11.09
C VAL A 86 -6.41 -9.52 10.41
N SER A 87 -5.89 -10.74 10.59
CA SER A 87 -4.62 -11.16 9.98
C SER A 87 -4.68 -11.10 8.45
N ARG A 88 -5.80 -11.52 7.86
CA ARG A 88 -6.00 -11.43 6.40
C ARG A 88 -6.10 -10.00 5.92
N ILE A 89 -6.86 -9.14 6.61
CA ILE A 89 -6.96 -7.72 6.26
C ILE A 89 -5.59 -7.05 6.32
N GLN A 90 -4.80 -7.29 7.37
CA GLN A 90 -3.46 -6.71 7.49
C GLN A 90 -2.50 -7.20 6.39
N SER A 91 -2.64 -8.45 5.95
CA SER A 91 -1.83 -9.02 4.87
C SER A 91 -2.22 -8.44 3.49
N GLU A 92 -3.51 -8.33 3.21
CA GLU A 92 -4.03 -7.86 1.91
C GLU A 92 -4.01 -6.33 1.79
N PHE A 93 -4.16 -5.63 2.91
CA PHE A 93 -4.27 -4.17 2.98
C PHE A 93 -3.32 -3.57 4.04
N PRO A 94 -1.99 -3.66 3.87
CA PRO A 94 -1.00 -3.10 4.80
C PRO A 94 -1.08 -1.57 4.97
N GLN A 95 -1.80 -0.89 4.08
CA GLN A 95 -2.10 0.54 4.14
C GLN A 95 -3.28 0.89 5.08
N LEU A 96 -4.09 -0.09 5.50
CA LEU A 96 -5.15 0.13 6.48
C LEU A 96 -4.57 0.19 7.89
N ASP A 97 -5.00 1.19 8.65
CA ASP A 97 -4.72 1.27 10.09
C ASP A 97 -5.90 0.69 10.88
N LEU A 98 -5.74 -0.52 11.41
CA LEU A 98 -6.80 -1.19 12.18
C LEU A 98 -6.83 -0.63 13.61
N VAL A 99 -7.69 0.36 13.83
CA VAL A 99 -7.73 1.09 15.10
C VAL A 99 -8.46 0.36 16.22
N SER A 100 -9.38 -0.55 15.88
CA SER A 100 -10.03 -1.40 16.87
C SER A 100 -10.75 -2.60 16.25
N VAL A 101 -10.92 -3.62 17.06
CA VAL A 101 -11.76 -4.79 16.81
C VAL A 101 -12.81 -4.83 17.90
N VAL A 102 -14.09 -4.94 17.53
CA VAL A 102 -15.22 -4.91 18.48
C VAL A 102 -16.25 -5.96 18.14
N SER A 103 -17.03 -6.34 19.16
CA SER A 103 -18.23 -7.13 18.96
C SER A 103 -19.35 -6.29 18.32
N ALA A 104 -20.35 -6.96 17.76
CA ALA A 104 -21.53 -6.26 17.22
C ALA A 104 -22.33 -5.52 18.31
N SER A 105 -22.33 -6.01 19.55
CA SER A 105 -22.96 -5.33 20.69
C SER A 105 -22.22 -4.06 21.10
N ASP A 106 -20.89 -4.09 21.14
CA ASP A 106 -20.08 -2.94 21.56
C ASP A 106 -20.00 -1.87 20.47
N PHE A 107 -20.32 -2.22 19.22
CA PHE A 107 -20.27 -1.31 18.09
C PHE A 107 -21.21 -0.10 18.23
N ALA A 108 -22.34 -0.25 18.92
CA ALA A 108 -23.30 0.83 19.11
C ALA A 108 -22.79 1.93 20.05
N GLU A 109 -21.99 1.56 21.05
CA GLU A 109 -21.55 2.45 22.13
C GLU A 109 -20.19 3.11 21.85
N LYS A 110 -19.44 2.62 20.86
CA LYS A 110 -18.08 3.09 20.57
C LYS A 110 -18.08 4.27 19.61
N SER A 111 -17.29 5.30 19.94
CA SER A 111 -17.09 6.47 19.07
C SER A 111 -16.51 6.06 17.72
N ARG A 112 -17.00 6.72 16.67
CA ARG A 112 -16.60 6.55 15.26
C ARG A 112 -16.05 7.84 14.66
N GLU A 113 -15.71 8.83 15.48
CA GLU A 113 -15.26 10.17 15.05
C GLU A 113 -13.98 10.14 14.21
N ASP A 114 -13.31 9.00 14.19
CA ASP A 114 -11.93 8.82 13.76
C ASP A 114 -11.74 7.56 12.89
N VAL A 115 -12.85 7.03 12.37
CA VAL A 115 -12.90 5.79 11.58
C VAL A 115 -13.41 6.12 10.18
N ASP A 116 -12.61 5.85 9.17
CA ASP A 116 -12.98 6.05 7.76
C ASP A 116 -13.83 4.90 7.22
N MET A 117 -13.61 3.69 7.76
CA MET A 117 -14.24 2.46 7.28
C MET A 117 -14.55 1.46 8.40
N VAL A 118 -15.69 0.80 8.29
CA VAL A 118 -16.08 -0.33 9.13
C VAL A 118 -16.10 -1.60 8.28
N ILE A 119 -15.32 -2.60 8.68
CA ILE A 119 -15.29 -3.93 8.06
C ILE A 119 -16.00 -4.88 9.02
N SER A 120 -17.16 -5.39 8.64
CA SER A 120 -18.03 -6.16 9.53
C SER A 120 -18.32 -7.54 8.99
N THR A 121 -18.46 -8.54 9.87
CA THR A 121 -18.95 -9.88 9.49
C THR A 121 -20.46 -10.03 9.63
N VAL A 122 -21.13 -8.97 10.09
CA VAL A 122 -22.59 -8.87 10.19
C VAL A 122 -23.06 -7.50 9.73
N GLU A 123 -24.35 -7.38 9.48
CA GLU A 123 -24.93 -6.08 9.13
C GLU A 123 -24.80 -5.10 10.28
N VAL A 124 -24.22 -3.95 9.98
CA VAL A 124 -24.11 -2.80 10.90
C VAL A 124 -24.34 -1.52 10.11
N SER A 125 -24.85 -0.50 10.78
CA SER A 125 -25.03 0.82 10.20
C SER A 125 -24.07 1.82 10.82
N SER A 126 -23.42 2.63 9.98
CA SER A 126 -22.63 3.77 10.40
C SER A 126 -23.06 4.98 9.61
N ALA A 127 -23.25 6.11 10.29
CA ALA A 127 -23.60 7.37 9.65
C ALA A 127 -22.37 8.13 9.13
N THR A 128 -21.19 7.84 9.68
CA THR A 128 -19.96 8.63 9.46
C THR A 128 -18.86 7.88 8.72
N ALA A 129 -18.96 6.55 8.61
CA ALA A 129 -17.93 5.70 8.02
C ALA A 129 -18.53 4.79 6.95
N ALA A 130 -17.78 4.47 5.90
CA ALA A 130 -18.19 3.50 4.91
C ALA A 130 -18.26 2.10 5.54
N VAL A 131 -19.32 1.34 5.30
CA VAL A 131 -19.48 -0.01 5.85
C VAL A 131 -19.34 -1.05 4.75
N VAL A 132 -18.52 -2.07 4.99
CA VAL A 132 -18.43 -3.27 4.16
C VAL A 132 -18.74 -4.48 5.01
N VAL A 133 -19.71 -5.28 4.58
CA VAL A 133 -19.98 -6.58 5.18
C VAL A 133 -19.21 -7.64 4.41
N VAL A 134 -18.42 -8.45 5.12
CA VAL A 134 -17.48 -9.43 4.57
C VAL A 134 -17.62 -10.79 5.23
N ASN A 135 -17.10 -11.84 4.59
CA ASN A 135 -16.94 -13.13 5.25
C ASN A 135 -15.79 -13.10 6.27
N ALA A 136 -15.91 -13.87 7.37
CA ALA A 136 -14.84 -14.00 8.37
C ALA A 136 -13.50 -14.54 7.80
N LEU A 137 -13.54 -15.26 6.68
CA LEU A 137 -12.36 -15.75 5.98
C LEU A 137 -11.82 -14.80 4.90
N LEU A 138 -12.45 -13.64 4.71
CA LEU A 138 -12.10 -12.63 3.70
C LEU A 138 -11.93 -13.24 2.29
N THR A 139 -13.04 -13.38 1.58
CA THR A 139 -13.05 -13.93 0.21
C THR A 139 -12.47 -12.93 -0.80
N GLY A 140 -12.16 -13.41 -2.01
CA GLY A 140 -11.68 -12.52 -3.07
C GLY A 140 -12.67 -11.41 -3.45
N ASP A 141 -13.97 -11.64 -3.25
CA ASP A 141 -15.03 -10.66 -3.51
C ASP A 141 -15.04 -9.58 -2.43
N ASP A 142 -14.84 -9.98 -1.17
CA ASP A 142 -14.67 -9.07 -0.03
C ASP A 142 -13.45 -8.15 -0.23
N ILE A 143 -12.33 -8.71 -0.70
CA ILE A 143 -11.11 -7.95 -1.01
C ILE A 143 -11.40 -6.88 -2.07
N ARG A 144 -12.13 -7.23 -3.13
CA ARG A 144 -12.51 -6.25 -4.18
C ARG A 144 -13.42 -5.16 -3.62
N ALA A 145 -14.40 -5.51 -2.79
CA ALA A 145 -15.30 -4.54 -2.17
C ALA A 145 -14.57 -3.55 -1.27
N ILE A 146 -13.64 -4.03 -0.42
CA ILE A 146 -12.80 -3.17 0.41
C ILE A 146 -11.93 -2.28 -0.47
N SER A 147 -11.28 -2.83 -1.50
CA SER A 147 -10.39 -2.08 -2.39
C SER A 147 -11.07 -0.93 -3.13
N LEU A 148 -12.36 -1.04 -3.46
CA LEU A 148 -13.12 0.04 -4.11
C LEU A 148 -13.35 1.24 -3.19
N LEU A 149 -13.24 1.04 -1.88
CA LEU A 149 -13.43 2.07 -0.87
C LEU A 149 -12.12 2.57 -0.28
N LEU A 150 -10.96 2.14 -0.80
CA LEU A 150 -9.63 2.64 -0.45
C LEU A 150 -9.19 3.75 -1.40
#